data_AF-A0A8S3U4I9-F1
#
_entry.id   AF-A0A8S3U4I9-F1
#
_cell.length_a   1.000
_cell.length_b   1.000
_cell.length_c   1.000
_cell.angle_alpha   90.00
_cell.angle_beta   90.00
_cell.angle_gamma   90.00
#
_symmetry.space_group_name_H-M   'P 1'
#
loop_
_entity.id
_entity.type
_entity.pdbx_description
1 polymer ?
#
loop_
_entity_poly.entity_id
_entity_poly.type
_entity_poly.pdbx_seq_one_letter_code
_entity_poly.pdbx_strand_id
1 'polypeptide(L)'
;MILVRKLVYISLKHNILIKAQHISGSRNVIADALSRCHWQLFRQGTYSNAKPTMEILDVEVKKLVHSSMAKNTWKTYKTALESLAKFSKEYDLNVSWPIQIDVLTRFIAYLSYSGLTSSTINKHILTCGVIELSVLCGAGRLTFGFSWYCSF
;
A
#
# COMPACT_ATOMS: atom_id res chain seq x y z
N MET A 1 29.78 -6.94 -21.97
CA MET A 1 30.35 -6.71 -20.62
C MET A 1 30.15 -5.28 -20.07
N ILE A 2 30.00 -4.24 -20.91
CA ILE A 2 29.82 -2.84 -20.45
C ILE A 2 28.53 -2.64 -19.62
N LEU A 3 27.45 -3.33 -19.99
CA LEU A 3 26.12 -3.16 -19.37
C LEU A 3 26.09 -3.67 -17.92
N VAL A 4 26.67 -4.85 -17.67
CA VAL A 4 26.80 -5.43 -16.32
C VAL A 4 27.64 -4.52 -15.41
N ARG A 5 28.74 -3.96 -15.93
CA ARG A 5 29.58 -3.02 -15.16
C ARG A 5 28.83 -1.75 -14.78
N LYS A 6 28.06 -1.15 -15.71
CA LYS A 6 27.22 0.02 -15.41
C LYS A 6 26.13 -0.31 -14.40
N LEU A 7 25.49 -1.47 -14.51
CA LEU A 7 24.46 -1.92 -13.57
C LEU A 7 25.04 -2.08 -12.16
N VAL A 8 26.15 -2.80 -12.01
CA VAL A 8 26.84 -2.98 -10.72
C VAL A 8 27.25 -1.64 -10.12
N TYR A 9 27.78 -0.72 -10.94
CA TYR A 9 28.16 0.62 -10.48
C TYR A 9 26.95 1.42 -9.95
N ILE A 10 25.81 1.39 -10.68
CA ILE A 10 24.57 2.06 -10.25
C ILE A 10 24.02 1.41 -8.97
N SER A 11 24.04 0.08 -8.88
CA SER A 11 23.59 -0.64 -7.68
C SER A 11 24.43 -0.29 -6.45
N LEU A 12 25.76 -0.21 -6.60
CA LEU A 12 26.66 0.21 -5.53
C LEU A 12 26.44 1.69 -5.15
N LYS A 13 26.31 2.58 -6.15
CA LYS A 13 26.13 4.01 -5.93
C LYS A 13 24.83 4.33 -5.16
N HIS A 14 23.76 3.60 -5.42
CA HIS A 14 22.46 3.80 -4.79
C HIS A 14 22.16 2.83 -3.64
N ASN A 15 23.14 2.01 -3.24
CA ASN A 15 22.98 0.98 -2.21
C ASN A 15 21.76 0.06 -2.46
N ILE A 16 21.52 -0.29 -3.73
CA ILE A 16 20.42 -1.15 -4.15
C ILE A 16 20.92 -2.59 -4.11
N LEU A 17 20.42 -3.35 -3.14
CA LEU A 17 20.73 -4.76 -2.99
C LEU A 17 19.69 -5.61 -3.74
N ILE A 18 20.08 -6.18 -4.88
CA ILE A 18 19.22 -7.09 -5.64
C ILE A 18 19.40 -8.50 -5.06
N LYS A 19 18.44 -8.95 -4.24
CA LYS A 19 18.36 -10.35 -3.78
C LYS A 19 17.41 -11.13 -4.67
N ALA A 20 17.90 -12.16 -5.35
CA ALA A 20 17.04 -13.15 -5.99
C ALA A 20 16.67 -14.20 -4.93
N GLN A 21 15.37 -14.44 -4.72
CA GLN A 21 14.89 -15.55 -3.90
C GLN A 21 14.41 -16.66 -4.82
N HIS A 22 15.01 -17.85 -4.70
CA HIS A 22 14.53 -19.04 -5.39
C HIS A 22 13.24 -19.53 -4.71
N ILE A 23 12.14 -19.58 -5.47
CA ILE A 23 10.86 -20.13 -5.02
C ILE A 23 10.79 -21.57 -5.50
N SER A 24 11.00 -22.53 -4.58
CA SER A 24 10.98 -23.96 -4.89
C SER A 24 9.63 -24.39 -5.49
N GLY A 25 9.66 -25.09 -6.62
CA GLY A 25 8.46 -25.62 -7.30
C GLY A 25 7.92 -24.78 -8.46
N SER A 26 8.44 -23.56 -8.65
CA SER A 26 8.13 -22.73 -9.82
C SER A 26 9.35 -22.64 -10.73
N ARG A 27 9.25 -23.11 -11.99
CA ARG A 27 10.27 -22.80 -13.00
C ARG A 27 10.17 -21.30 -13.28
N ASN A 28 11.03 -20.51 -12.65
CA ASN A 28 11.11 -19.09 -12.91
C ASN A 28 11.82 -18.83 -14.25
N VAL A 29 11.10 -19.08 -15.35
CA VAL A 29 11.60 -18.95 -16.73
C VAL A 29 12.12 -17.54 -16.99
N ILE A 30 11.55 -16.53 -16.33
CA ILE A 30 11.98 -15.13 -16.43
C ILE A 30 13.34 -14.94 -15.75
N ALA A 31 13.51 -15.46 -14.52
CA ALA A 31 14.78 -15.37 -13.82
C ALA A 31 15.88 -16.21 -14.49
N ASP A 32 15.54 -17.39 -15.04
CA ASP A 32 16.50 -18.21 -15.81
C ASP A 32 16.88 -17.52 -17.12
N ALA A 33 15.91 -16.93 -17.84
CA ALA A 33 16.18 -16.12 -19.02
C ALA A 33 17.06 -14.90 -18.70
N LEU A 34 16.83 -14.23 -17.56
CA LEU A 34 17.67 -13.12 -17.09
C LEU A 34 19.09 -13.60 -16.77
N SER A 35 19.23 -14.69 -16.02
CA SER A 35 20.53 -15.25 -15.62
C SER A 35 21.36 -15.69 -16.83
N ARG A 36 20.72 -16.22 -17.87
CA ARG A 36 21.37 -16.69 -19.10
C ARG A 36 21.48 -15.58 -20.16
N CYS A 37 21.12 -14.34 -19.83
CA CYS A 37 21.09 -13.21 -20.77
C CYS A 37 20.23 -13.46 -22.03
N HIS A 38 19.19 -14.29 -21.94
CA HIS A 38 18.23 -14.56 -23.01
C HIS A 38 17.19 -13.44 -23.12
N TRP A 39 17.61 -12.27 -23.60
CA TRP A 39 16.80 -11.03 -23.60
C TRP A 39 15.51 -11.10 -24.42
N GLN A 40 15.42 -11.99 -25.41
CA GLN A 40 14.20 -12.17 -26.20
C GLN A 40 13.13 -12.96 -25.42
N LEU A 41 13.52 -14.08 -24.81
CA LEU A 41 12.65 -14.86 -23.92
C LEU A 41 12.20 -14.05 -22.71
N PHE A 42 13.10 -13.25 -22.14
CA PHE A 42 12.76 -12.31 -21.07
C PHE A 42 11.68 -11.32 -21.53
N ARG A 43 11.86 -10.67 -22.68
CA ARG A 43 10.87 -9.72 -23.24
C ARG A 43 9.53 -10.38 -23.58
N GLN A 44 9.53 -11.64 -24.03
CA GLN A 44 8.29 -12.37 -24.32
C GLN A 44 7.58 -12.82 -23.04
N GLY A 45 8.33 -13.22 -22.01
CA GLY A 45 7.78 -13.67 -20.73
C GLY A 45 7.22 -12.56 -19.85
N THR A 46 7.70 -11.32 -20.01
CA THR A 46 7.25 -10.17 -19.21
C THR A 46 6.07 -9.42 -19.81
N TYR A 47 5.70 -9.69 -21.06
CA TYR A 47 4.68 -8.92 -21.79
C TYR A 47 3.75 -9.83 -22.59
N SER A 48 2.78 -10.46 -21.92
CA SER A 48 1.47 -10.62 -22.55
C SER A 48 0.93 -9.19 -22.77
N ASN A 49 0.96 -8.68 -24.01
CA ASN A 49 0.58 -7.31 -24.40
C ASN A 49 -0.88 -6.89 -24.05
N ALA A 50 -1.63 -7.73 -23.34
CA ALA A 50 -2.93 -7.36 -22.84
C ALA A 50 -2.75 -6.34 -21.70
N LYS A 51 -3.27 -5.13 -21.92
CA LYS A 51 -3.42 -4.13 -20.85
C LYS A 51 -4.26 -4.78 -19.74
N PRO A 52 -3.76 -4.91 -18.51
CA PRO A 52 -4.54 -5.49 -17.44
C PRO A 52 -5.80 -4.65 -17.20
N THR A 53 -6.94 -5.32 -17.04
CA THR A 53 -8.21 -4.69 -16.65
C THR A 53 -8.03 -4.00 -15.31
N MET A 54 -8.70 -2.85 -15.10
CA MET A 54 -8.64 -2.09 -13.84
C MET A 54 -8.87 -2.99 -12.60
N GLU A 55 -9.80 -3.93 -12.70
CA GLU A 55 -10.10 -4.90 -11.64
C GLU A 55 -8.90 -5.76 -11.24
N ILE A 56 -8.05 -6.15 -12.19
CA ILE A 56 -6.84 -6.95 -11.91
C ILE A 56 -5.82 -6.08 -11.18
N LEU A 57 -5.68 -4.81 -11.58
CA LEU A 57 -4.82 -3.89 -10.85
C LEU A 57 -5.33 -3.69 -9.41
N ASP A 58 -6.63 -3.55 -9.21
CA ASP A 58 -7.22 -3.36 -7.88
C ASP A 58 -6.93 -4.56 -6.96
N VAL A 59 -7.04 -5.79 -7.49
CA VAL A 59 -6.72 -7.02 -6.75
C VAL A 59 -5.23 -7.07 -6.42
N GLU A 60 -4.36 -6.76 -7.37
CA GLU A 60 -2.92 -6.83 -7.13
C GLU A 60 -2.44 -5.72 -6.18
N VAL A 61 -3.01 -4.52 -6.27
CA VAL A 61 -2.75 -3.43 -5.31
C VAL A 61 -3.16 -3.86 -3.91
N LYS A 62 -4.36 -4.42 -3.73
CA LYS A 62 -4.81 -4.95 -2.42
C LYS A 62 -3.83 -5.99 -1.88
N LYS A 63 -3.37 -6.90 -2.74
CA LYS A 63 -2.40 -7.94 -2.37
C LYS A 63 -1.04 -7.36 -2.00
N LEU A 64 -0.53 -6.39 -2.75
CA LEU A 64 0.74 -5.73 -2.48
C LEU A 64 0.69 -4.92 -1.18
N VAL A 65 -0.39 -4.15 -0.96
CA VAL A 65 -0.58 -3.39 0.28
C VAL A 65 -0.70 -4.33 1.48
N HIS A 66 -1.45 -5.43 1.35
CA HIS A 66 -1.55 -6.42 2.43
C HIS A 66 -0.21 -7.13 2.69
N SER A 67 0.61 -7.32 1.65
CA SER A 67 1.92 -7.97 1.78
C SER A 67 3.01 -7.04 2.30
N SER A 68 2.89 -5.73 2.07
CA SER A 68 3.86 -4.73 2.53
C SER A 68 3.72 -4.40 4.01
N MET A 69 2.58 -4.74 4.62
CA MET A 69 2.28 -4.46 6.02
C MET A 69 2.35 -5.71 6.89
N ALA A 70 2.91 -5.59 8.09
CA ALA A 70 2.80 -6.65 9.09
C ALA A 70 1.33 -6.83 9.52
N LYS A 71 0.91 -8.08 9.80
CA LYS A 71 -0.47 -8.42 10.20
C LYS A 71 -0.97 -7.57 11.38
N ASN A 72 -0.10 -7.27 12.33
CA ASN A 72 -0.44 -6.44 13.49
C ASN A 72 -0.69 -4.99 13.09
N THR A 73 0.12 -4.43 12.19
CA THR A 73 -0.07 -3.07 11.67
C THR A 73 -1.38 -2.95 10.91
N TRP A 74 -1.71 -3.94 10.08
CA TRP A 74 -3.00 -4.00 9.38
C TRP A 74 -4.18 -3.99 10.36
N LYS A 75 -4.11 -4.82 11.41
CA LYS A 75 -5.16 -4.85 12.44
C LYS A 75 -5.31 -3.50 13.14
N THR A 76 -4.21 -2.85 13.52
CA THR A 76 -4.23 -1.51 14.11
C THR A 76 -4.88 -0.51 13.18
N TYR A 77 -4.55 -0.54 11.89
CA TYR A 77 -5.10 0.39 10.92
C TYR A 77 -6.60 0.19 10.73
N LYS A 78 -7.03 -1.07 10.64
CA LYS A 78 -8.43 -1.44 10.56
C LYS A 78 -9.22 -0.91 11.76
N THR A 79 -8.73 -1.14 12.98
CA THR A 79 -9.39 -0.67 14.22
C THR A 79 -9.45 0.86 14.28
N ALA A 80 -8.41 1.56 13.83
CA ALA A 80 -8.42 3.01 13.79
C ALA A 80 -9.46 3.56 12.79
N LEU A 81 -9.57 2.93 11.62
CA LEU A 81 -10.59 3.27 10.61
C LEU A 81 -12.01 2.96 11.08
N GLU A 82 -12.23 1.81 11.72
CA GLU A 82 -13.53 1.47 12.32
C GLU A 82 -13.93 2.51 13.38
N SER A 83 -12.97 2.99 14.18
CA SER A 83 -13.21 4.02 15.18
C SER A 83 -13.55 5.38 14.55
N LEU A 84 -12.87 5.73 13.44
CA LEU A 84 -13.17 6.95 12.68
C LEU A 84 -14.54 6.88 12.00
N ALA A 85 -14.90 5.72 11.42
CA ALA A 85 -16.21 5.49 10.82
C ALA A 85 -17.33 5.57 11.86
N LYS A 86 -17.10 5.01 13.06
CA LYS A 86 -18.02 5.13 14.18
C LYS A 86 -18.22 6.59 14.58
N PHE A 87 -17.14 7.34 14.73
CA PHE A 87 -17.18 8.78 15.03
C PHE A 87 -17.93 9.57 13.94
N SER A 88 -17.62 9.33 12.66
CA SER A 88 -18.30 9.98 11.54
C SER A 88 -19.81 9.72 11.56
N LYS A 89 -20.22 8.48 11.83
CA LYS A 89 -21.64 8.10 11.94
C LYS A 89 -22.34 8.73 13.17
N GLU A 90 -21.65 8.84 14.29
CA GLU A 90 -22.21 9.36 15.55
C GLU A 90 -22.48 10.87 15.50
N TYR A 91 -21.67 11.62 14.75
CA TYR A 91 -21.76 13.07 14.65
C TYR A 91 -22.26 13.58 13.28
N ASP A 92 -22.78 12.68 12.44
CA ASP A 92 -23.26 12.96 11.08
C ASP A 92 -22.26 13.78 10.25
N LEU A 93 -20.97 13.43 10.36
CA LEU A 93 -19.88 14.14 9.71
C LEU A 93 -19.60 13.52 8.35
N ASN A 94 -19.71 14.33 7.30
CA ASN A 94 -19.23 13.97 5.97
C ASN A 94 -17.69 14.04 5.94
N VAL A 95 -17.03 12.91 6.21
CA VAL A 95 -15.58 12.79 6.18
C VAL A 95 -15.13 12.66 4.72
N SER A 96 -14.67 13.77 4.15
CA SER A 96 -13.93 13.75 2.89
C SER A 96 -12.45 13.45 3.14
N TRP A 97 -11.80 12.87 2.14
CA TRP A 97 -10.35 12.70 2.11
C TRP A 97 -9.75 13.75 1.17
N PRO A 98 -8.70 14.49 1.58
CA PRO A 98 -7.98 14.43 2.86
C PRO A 98 -8.81 14.88 4.08
N ILE A 99 -8.55 14.30 5.25
CA ILE A 99 -9.28 14.64 6.50
C ILE A 99 -8.96 16.08 6.89
N GLN A 100 -10.00 16.89 7.07
CA GLN A 100 -9.82 18.26 7.55
C GLN A 100 -9.30 18.31 8.99
N ILE A 101 -8.45 19.29 9.29
CA ILE A 101 -7.82 19.46 10.62
C ILE A 101 -8.88 19.59 11.73
N ASP A 102 -10.00 20.25 11.45
CA ASP A 102 -11.10 20.40 12.42
C ASP A 102 -11.73 19.06 12.79
N VAL A 103 -11.96 18.20 11.80
CA VAL A 103 -12.49 16.85 11.99
C VAL A 103 -11.49 16.00 12.76
N LEU A 104 -10.20 16.08 12.42
CA LEU A 104 -9.14 15.36 13.13
C LEU A 104 -9.04 15.79 14.60
N THR A 105 -9.14 17.09 14.87
CA THR A 105 -9.08 17.62 16.24
C THR A 105 -10.26 17.13 17.10
N ARG A 106 -11.48 17.14 16.53
CA ARG A 106 -12.67 16.59 17.21
C ARG A 106 -12.55 15.07 17.41
N PHE A 107 -11.98 14.37 16.45
CA PHE A 107 -11.72 12.93 16.58
C PHE A 107 -10.71 12.63 17.69
N ILE A 108 -9.65 13.42 17.83
CA ILE A 108 -8.68 13.29 18.94
C ILE A 108 -9.37 13.50 20.29
N ALA A 109 -10.22 14.53 20.39
CA ALA A 109 -11.01 14.79 21.59
C ALA A 109 -11.96 13.61 21.90
N TYR A 110 -12.61 13.03 20.89
CA TYR A 110 -13.45 11.84 21.03
C TYR A 110 -12.69 10.62 21.55
N LEU A 111 -11.49 10.36 21.03
CA LEU A 111 -10.65 9.25 21.49
C LEU A 111 -10.19 9.47 22.94
N SER A 112 -9.86 10.71 23.31
CA SER A 112 -9.52 11.08 24.68
C SER A 112 -10.70 10.91 25.63
N TYR A 113 -11.91 11.33 25.21
CA TYR A 113 -13.14 11.17 26.00
C TYR A 113 -13.52 9.69 26.19
N SER A 114 -13.20 8.84 25.21
CA SER A 114 -13.39 7.39 25.28
C SER A 114 -12.41 6.69 26.24
N GLY A 115 -11.52 7.42 26.90
CA GLY A 115 -10.56 6.87 27.87
C GLY A 115 -9.36 6.15 27.24
N LEU A 116 -9.06 6.38 25.96
CA LEU A 116 -7.90 5.79 25.32
C LEU A 116 -6.60 6.48 25.76
N THR A 117 -5.54 5.68 25.94
CA THR A 117 -4.22 6.22 26.29
C THR A 117 -3.65 7.08 25.17
N SER A 118 -2.82 8.08 25.51
CA SER A 118 -2.15 8.95 24.52
C SER A 118 -1.33 8.15 23.50
N SER A 119 -0.76 7.01 23.89
CA SER A 119 -0.04 6.11 22.99
C SER A 119 -0.95 5.50 21.91
N THR A 120 -2.18 5.16 22.28
CA THR A 120 -3.20 4.64 21.35
C THR A 120 -3.71 5.76 20.45
N ILE A 121 -3.98 6.95 21.00
CA ILE A 121 -4.40 8.11 20.23
C ILE A 121 -3.36 8.45 19.15
N ASN A 122 -2.08 8.48 19.50
CA ASN A 122 -1.00 8.71 18.53
C ASN A 122 -0.97 7.66 17.43
N LYS A 123 -1.22 6.37 17.74
CA LYS A 123 -1.33 5.31 16.71
C LYS A 123 -2.50 5.55 15.75
N HIS A 124 -3.65 6.01 16.27
CA HIS A 124 -4.80 6.34 15.43
C HIS A 124 -4.50 7.55 14.52
N ILE A 125 -3.89 8.62 15.05
CA ILE A 125 -3.51 9.81 14.28
C ILE A 125 -2.52 9.43 13.16
N LEU A 126 -1.47 8.68 13.50
CA LEU A 126 -0.47 8.23 12.51
C LEU A 126 -1.11 7.37 11.42
N THR A 127 -2.06 6.50 11.79
CA THR A 127 -2.81 5.70 10.82
C THR A 127 -3.54 6.60 9.82
N CYS A 128 -4.28 7.61 10.31
CA CYS A 128 -5.01 8.54 9.45
C CYS A 128 -4.06 9.28 8.47
N GLY A 129 -2.89 9.72 8.95
CA GLY A 129 -1.90 10.39 8.10
C GLY A 129 -1.23 9.50 7.06
N VAL A 130 -0.95 8.23 7.38
CA VAL A 130 -0.38 7.26 6.41
C VAL A 130 -1.37 6.95 5.28
N ILE A 131 -2.67 6.92 5.60
CA ILE A 131 -3.72 6.71 4.59
C ILE A 131 -3.80 7.90 3.65
N GLU A 132 -3.70 9.12 4.16
CA GLU A 132 -3.68 10.34 3.34
C GLU A 132 -2.53 10.33 2.33
N LEU A 133 -1.32 9.98 2.78
CA LEU A 133 -0.15 9.81 1.89
C LEU A 133 -0.37 8.74 0.82
N SER A 134 -1.04 7.63 1.18
CA SER A 134 -1.34 6.54 0.25
C SER A 134 -2.36 6.96 -0.82
N VAL A 135 -3.33 7.81 -0.45
CA VAL A 135 -4.32 8.36 -1.39
C VAL A 135 -3.69 9.41 -2.30
N LEU A 136 -2.83 10.28 -1.76
CA LEU A 136 -2.16 11.35 -2.51
C LEU A 136 -1.08 10.84 -3.48
N CYS A 137 -0.36 9.76 -3.16
CA CYS A 137 0.75 9.24 -3.97
C CYS A 137 0.35 8.54 -5.30
N GLY A 138 -0.85 8.74 -5.82
CA GLY A 138 -1.17 8.34 -7.21
C GLY A 138 -2.16 7.18 -7.35
N ALA A 139 -3.10 7.08 -6.42
CA ALA A 139 -4.29 6.25 -6.52
C ALA A 139 -5.48 7.10 -6.99
N GLY A 140 -5.34 7.88 -8.05
CA GLY A 140 -6.45 8.63 -8.65
C GLY A 140 -7.56 7.66 -9.07
N ARG A 141 -8.59 7.49 -8.24
CA ARG A 141 -9.68 6.49 -8.32
C ARG A 141 -9.36 5.05 -7.91
N LEU A 142 -8.26 4.76 -7.23
CA LEU A 142 -8.26 3.58 -6.35
C LEU A 142 -8.91 4.03 -5.05
N THR A 143 -10.23 4.18 -5.08
CA THR A 143 -10.99 3.93 -3.88
C THR A 143 -10.58 2.52 -3.47
N PHE A 144 -9.65 2.41 -2.51
CA PHE A 144 -9.63 1.26 -1.61
C PHE A 144 -11.10 0.95 -1.36
N GLY A 145 -11.51 -0.31 -1.44
CA GLY A 145 -12.91 -0.74 -1.34
C GLY A 145 -13.66 -0.36 -0.05
N PHE A 146 -13.29 0.73 0.62
CA PHE A 146 -14.05 1.53 1.55
C PHE A 146 -15.26 2.24 0.92
N SER A 147 -15.43 2.26 -0.40
CA SER A 147 -16.69 2.70 -1.01
C SER A 147 -17.90 1.85 -0.58
N TRP A 148 -17.69 0.67 0.02
CA TRP A 148 -18.75 -0.14 0.63
C TRP A 148 -19.11 0.27 2.07
N TYR A 149 -18.34 1.14 2.72
CA TYR A 149 -18.62 1.61 4.10
C TYR A 149 -19.13 3.05 4.18
N CYS A 150 -19.13 3.81 3.08
CA CYS A 150 -19.61 5.21 3.01
C CYS A 150 -20.79 5.42 2.05
N SER A 151 -21.58 4.38 1.75
CA SER A 151 -22.92 4.55 1.16
C SER A 151 -23.98 4.43 2.25
N PHE A 152 -24.00 5.38 3.17
CA PHE A 152 -25.12 5.70 4.06
C PHE A 152 -25.07 7.19 4.40
#